data_AF-A0A937MWK0-F1
#
_entry.id   AF-A0A937MWK0-F1
#
_cell.length_a   1.000
_cell.length_b   1.000
_cell.length_c   1.000
_cell.angle_alpha   90.00
_cell.angle_beta   90.00
_cell.angle_gamma   90.00
#
_symmetry.space_group_name_H-M   'P 1'
#
loop_
_entity.id
_entity.type
_entity.pdbx_description
1 polymer ?
#
loop_
_entity_poly.entity_id
_entity_poly.type
_entity_poly.pdbx_seq_one_letter_code
_entity_poly.pdbx_strand_id
1 'polypeptide(L)'
;MNRKVFSIGLIFSLMLFATSLEAASEDLSKIEKLEKRLETLEKREREWFKKGESEIRVYFKNGFKMRSLDNNFKFQAGGRIMHDWGFFSEDQKFESTYGSQENGSR
;
A
#
# COMPACT_ATOMS: atom_id res chain seq x y z
N MET A 1 -14.04 -48.31 -25.03
CA MET A 1 -14.41 -47.26 -24.06
C MET A 1 -15.93 -47.16 -24.02
N ASN A 2 -16.56 -47.42 -22.88
CA ASN A 2 -18.02 -47.53 -22.78
C ASN A 2 -18.69 -46.17 -23.06
N ARG A 3 -19.58 -46.11 -24.07
CA ARG A 3 -20.31 -44.88 -24.46
C ARG A 3 -20.94 -44.14 -23.28
N LYS A 4 -21.43 -44.88 -22.27
CA LYS A 4 -22.02 -44.33 -21.04
C LYS A 4 -21.01 -43.53 -20.20
N VAL A 5 -19.76 -43.98 -20.11
CA VAL A 5 -18.70 -43.31 -19.33
C VAL A 5 -18.29 -42.01 -20.01
N PHE A 6 -18.22 -42.00 -21.35
CA PHE A 6 -17.95 -40.80 -22.13
C PHE A 6 -19.05 -39.74 -21.98
N SER A 7 -20.32 -40.14 -22.02
CA SER A 7 -21.45 -39.22 -21.84
C SER A 7 -21.48 -38.58 -20.45
N ILE A 8 -21.15 -39.33 -19.39
CA ILE A 8 -21.11 -38.81 -18.02
C ILE A 8 -19.97 -37.78 -17.86
N GLY A 9 -18.78 -38.08 -18.42
CA GLY A 9 -17.66 -37.14 -18.41
C GLY A 9 -17.97 -35.83 -19.14
N LEU A 10 -18.70 -35.91 -20.27
CA LEU A 10 -19.12 -34.74 -21.03
C LEU A 10 -20.10 -33.84 -20.23
N ILE A 11 -21.08 -34.44 -19.56
CA ILE A 11 -22.06 -33.71 -18.75
C ILE A 11 -21.37 -33.02 -17.58
N PHE A 12 -20.43 -33.69 -16.92
CA PHE A 12 -19.67 -33.11 -15.81
C PHE A 12 -18.81 -31.92 -16.27
N SER A 13 -18.16 -32.05 -17.43
CA SER A 13 -17.40 -30.95 -18.05
C SER A 13 -18.29 -29.74 -18.36
N LEU A 14 -19.49 -29.98 -18.91
CA LEU A 14 -20.45 -28.91 -19.21
C LEU A 14 -20.96 -28.19 -17.95
N MET A 15 -21.20 -28.93 -16.85
CA MET A 15 -21.59 -28.30 -15.59
C MET A 15 -20.47 -27.43 -14.98
N LEU A 16 -19.22 -27.89 -15.04
CA LEU A 16 -18.06 -27.09 -14.60
C LEU A 16 -17.88 -25.83 -15.46
N PHE A 17 -18.19 -25.91 -16.75
CA PHE A 17 -18.14 -24.76 -17.65
C PHE A 17 -19.26 -23.75 -17.34
N ALA A 18 -20.48 -24.23 -17.05
CA ALA A 18 -21.61 -23.36 -16.71
C ALA A 18 -21.37 -22.57 -15.41
N THR A 19 -20.84 -23.21 -14.37
CA THR A 19 -20.56 -22.54 -13.08
C THR A 19 -19.46 -21.49 -13.19
N SER A 20 -18.43 -21.73 -14.00
CA SER A 20 -17.37 -20.73 -14.25
C SER A 20 -17.86 -19.53 -15.05
N LEU A 21 -18.82 -19.71 -15.97
CA LEU A 21 -19.41 -18.61 -16.75
C LEU A 21 -20.25 -17.68 -15.85
N GLU A 22 -20.97 -18.24 -14.90
CA GLU A 22 -21.80 -17.48 -13.95
C GLU A 22 -20.94 -16.67 -12.95
N ALA A 23 -19.83 -17.23 -12.48
CA ALA A 23 -18.87 -16.48 -11.66
C ALA A 23 -18.23 -15.31 -12.45
N ALA A 24 -17.88 -15.52 -13.72
CA ALA A 24 -17.32 -14.47 -14.57
C ALA A 24 -18.33 -13.34 -14.87
N SER A 25 -19.62 -13.67 -15.04
CA SER A 25 -20.66 -12.66 -15.28
C SER A 25 -20.97 -11.82 -14.03
N GLU A 26 -20.93 -12.44 -12.84
CA GLU A 26 -21.10 -11.72 -11.58
C GLU A 26 -19.94 -10.74 -11.34
N ASP A 27 -18.69 -11.14 -11.63
CA ASP A 27 -17.53 -10.27 -11.51
C ASP A 27 -17.54 -9.10 -12.50
N LEU A 28 -17.98 -9.31 -13.74
CA LEU A 28 -18.17 -8.23 -14.71
C LEU A 28 -19.19 -7.20 -14.22
N SER A 29 -20.31 -7.65 -13.64
CA SER A 29 -21.33 -6.75 -13.08
C SER A 29 -20.81 -5.94 -11.88
N LYS A 30 -19.94 -6.53 -11.06
CA LYS A 30 -19.27 -5.85 -9.94
C LYS A 30 -18.29 -4.80 -10.44
N ILE A 31 -17.51 -5.12 -11.46
CA ILE A 31 -16.57 -4.18 -12.10
C ILE A 31 -17.35 -2.99 -12.68
N GLU A 32 -18.40 -3.22 -13.45
CA GLU A 32 -19.22 -2.14 -14.02
C GLU A 32 -19.81 -1.22 -12.93
N LYS A 33 -20.27 -1.82 -11.82
CA LYS A 33 -20.79 -1.06 -10.67
C LYS A 33 -19.71 -0.23 -9.99
N LEU A 34 -18.48 -0.75 -9.89
CA LEU A 34 -17.34 -0.02 -9.32
C LEU A 34 -16.90 1.12 -10.24
N GLU A 35 -16.86 0.90 -11.55
CA GLU A 35 -16.54 1.93 -12.55
C GLU A 35 -17.57 3.07 -12.51
N LYS A 36 -18.87 2.76 -12.51
CA LYS A 36 -19.94 3.77 -12.35
C LYS A 36 -19.81 4.56 -11.05
N ARG A 37 -19.44 3.89 -9.95
CA ARG A 37 -19.24 4.54 -8.65
C ARG A 37 -18.02 5.44 -8.67
N LEU A 38 -16.93 5.02 -9.31
CA LEU A 38 -15.72 5.80 -9.50
C LEU A 38 -16.02 7.06 -10.32
N GLU A 39 -16.69 6.92 -11.46
CA GLU A 39 -17.08 8.05 -12.31
C GLU A 39 -17.94 9.07 -11.56
N THR A 40 -18.90 8.58 -10.75
CA THR A 40 -19.74 9.44 -9.91
C THR A 40 -18.92 10.21 -8.87
N LEU A 41 -17.93 9.55 -8.25
CA LEU A 41 -17.05 10.18 -7.27
C LEU A 41 -16.14 11.22 -7.92
N GLU A 42 -15.55 10.90 -9.07
CA GLU A 42 -14.71 11.84 -9.83
C GLU A 42 -15.51 13.05 -10.34
N LYS A 43 -16.75 12.83 -10.77
CA LYS A 43 -17.65 13.93 -11.16
C LYS A 43 -17.96 14.83 -9.96
N ARG A 44 -18.27 14.24 -8.80
CA ARG A 44 -18.50 14.99 -7.56
C ARG A 44 -17.26 15.77 -7.11
N GLU A 45 -16.06 15.17 -7.20
CA GLU A 45 -14.80 15.89 -6.97
C GLU A 45 -14.71 17.12 -7.88
N ARG A 46 -14.83 16.90 -9.20
CA ARG A 46 -14.73 17.98 -10.20
C ARG A 46 -15.75 19.10 -10.00
N GLU A 47 -16.96 18.77 -9.57
CA GLU A 47 -18.02 19.76 -9.30
C GLU A 47 -17.82 20.51 -7.97
N TRP A 48 -17.21 19.86 -6.97
CA TRP A 48 -16.86 20.51 -5.70
C TRP A 48 -15.74 21.53 -5.89
N PHE A 49 -14.80 21.26 -6.79
CA PHE A 49 -13.63 22.11 -7.02
C PHE A 49 -13.93 23.27 -7.98
N LYS A 50 -14.24 24.45 -7.43
CA LYS A 50 -14.32 25.68 -8.21
C LYS A 50 -12.94 26.08 -8.74
N LYS A 51 -12.84 26.19 -10.06
CA LYS A 51 -11.64 26.65 -10.78
C LYS A 51 -11.25 28.05 -10.28
N GLY A 52 -10.23 28.15 -9.43
CA GLY A 52 -9.69 29.42 -8.93
C GLY A 52 -9.45 29.49 -7.41
N GLU A 53 -9.96 28.56 -6.61
CA GLU A 53 -9.62 28.50 -5.19
C GLU A 53 -8.32 27.69 -4.99
N SER A 54 -7.37 28.24 -4.22
CA SER A 54 -6.08 27.59 -3.90
C SER A 54 -6.32 26.43 -2.93
N GLU A 55 -6.85 25.35 -3.46
CA GLU A 55 -7.26 24.20 -2.68
C GLU A 55 -6.06 23.45 -2.09
N ILE A 56 -6.18 23.06 -0.82
CA ILE A 56 -5.14 22.38 -0.05
C ILE A 56 -5.41 20.87 -0.04
N ARG A 57 -4.52 20.09 -0.65
CA ARG A 57 -4.49 18.63 -0.54
C ARG A 57 -3.71 18.20 0.69
N VAL A 58 -4.36 17.46 1.58
CA VAL A 58 -3.75 16.90 2.82
C VAL A 58 -3.59 15.38 2.69
N TYR A 59 -2.44 14.84 3.10
CA TYR A 59 -2.15 13.40 3.06
C TYR A 59 -1.12 12.99 4.13
N PHE A 60 -1.17 11.73 4.55
CA PHE A 60 -0.46 11.23 5.75
C PHE A 60 0.65 10.21 5.45
N LYS A 61 1.27 10.29 4.26
CA LYS A 61 2.35 9.36 3.89
C LYS A 61 3.69 9.82 4.47
N ASN A 62 4.25 9.03 5.40
CA ASN A 62 5.51 9.30 6.11
C ASN A 62 5.48 10.62 6.89
N GLY A 63 4.41 10.83 7.65
CA GLY A 63 4.13 12.08 8.36
C GLY A 63 3.00 12.88 7.71
N PHE A 64 2.71 14.02 8.30
CA PHE A 64 1.68 14.95 7.86
C PHE A 64 2.20 15.80 6.69
N LYS A 65 1.45 15.87 5.60
CA LYS A 65 1.79 16.67 4.43
C LYS A 65 0.57 17.42 3.94
N MET A 66 0.77 18.69 3.57
CA MET A 66 -0.20 19.48 2.83
C MET A 66 0.46 20.20 1.66
N ARG A 67 -0.29 20.36 0.57
CA ARG A 67 0.14 21.16 -0.59
C ARG A 67 -1.06 21.85 -1.22
N SER A 68 -0.88 23.07 -1.70
CA SER A 68 -1.84 23.67 -2.63
C SER A 68 -1.79 22.94 -3.98
N LEU A 69 -2.89 22.93 -4.74
CA LEU A 69 -2.93 22.31 -6.09
C LEU A 69 -2.00 23.00 -7.08
N ASP A 70 -1.89 24.33 -6.99
CA ASP A 70 -0.97 25.15 -7.77
C ASP A 70 0.50 25.00 -7.33
N ASN A 71 0.74 24.28 -6.23
CA ASN A 71 2.05 24.01 -5.63
C ASN A 71 2.83 25.22 -5.11
N ASN A 72 2.19 26.38 -5.01
CA ASN A 72 2.79 27.58 -4.44
C ASN A 72 3.03 27.46 -2.92
N PHE A 73 2.24 26.61 -2.23
CA PHE A 73 2.41 26.35 -0.81
C PHE A 73 2.55 24.85 -0.53
N LYS A 74 3.53 24.49 0.31
CA LYS A 74 3.78 23.11 0.78
C LYS A 74 4.20 23.14 2.23
N PHE A 75 3.63 22.26 3.05
CA PHE A 75 4.05 22.05 4.43
C PHE A 75 4.13 20.57 4.75
N GLN A 76 5.16 20.17 5.49
CA GLN A 76 5.38 18.80 5.91
C GLN A 76 5.87 18.78 7.36
N ALA A 77 5.23 17.94 8.18
CA ALA A 77 5.67 17.63 9.54
C ALA A 77 5.86 16.11 9.67
N GLY A 78 7.05 15.71 10.11
CA GLY A 78 7.40 14.30 10.29
C GLY A 78 8.80 14.15 10.86
N GLY A 79 9.19 12.91 11.11
CA GLY A 79 10.50 12.58 11.66
C GLY A 79 10.90 11.15 11.33
N ARG A 80 12.07 10.75 11.80
CA ARG A 80 12.55 9.37 11.73
C ARG A 80 12.95 8.96 13.14
N ILE A 81 12.59 7.74 13.51
CA ILE A 81 13.05 7.13 14.76
C ILE A 81 14.34 6.40 14.40
N MET A 82 15.46 6.84 14.95
CA MET A 82 16.74 6.15 14.83
C MET A 82 16.89 5.25 16.04
N HIS A 83 17.09 3.96 15.79
CA HIS A 83 17.20 2.96 16.83
C HIS A 83 18.44 2.12 16.55
N ASP A 84 19.53 2.48 17.22
CA ASP A 84 20.85 1.91 17.00
C ASP A 84 21.33 1.25 18.30
N TRP A 85 21.92 0.06 18.18
CA TRP A 85 22.60 -0.63 19.27
C TRP A 85 24.08 -0.80 18.91
N GLY A 86 24.97 -0.35 19.80
CA GLY A 86 26.41 -0.44 19.62
C GLY A 86 27.06 -1.09 20.84
N PHE A 87 27.84 -2.14 20.59
CA PHE A 87 28.74 -2.72 21.58
C PHE A 87 30.16 -2.29 21.22
N PHE A 88 30.84 -1.66 22.18
CA PHE A 88 32.20 -1.19 22.03
C PHE A 88 33.06 -1.89 23.06
N SER A 89 34.21 -2.39 22.64
CA SER A 89 35.26 -2.92 23.51
C SER A 89 36.55 -2.14 23.28
N GLU A 90 37.36 -2.02 24.31
CA GLU A 90 38.69 -1.41 24.22
C GLU A 90 39.60 -2.22 23.28
N ASP A 91 40.54 -1.53 22.62
CA ASP A 91 41.54 -2.17 21.78
C ASP A 91 42.58 -2.90 22.64
N GLN A 92 42.88 -4.16 22.31
CA GLN A 92 43.78 -5.02 23.11
C GLN A 92 45.21 -4.45 23.21
N LYS A 93 45.69 -3.77 22.15
CA LYS A 93 47.03 -3.16 22.17
C LYS A 93 47.07 -1.95 23.11
N PHE A 94 45.96 -1.23 23.21
CA PHE A 94 45.84 -0.12 24.15
C PHE A 94 45.80 -0.61 25.59
N GLU A 95 44.95 -1.60 25.90
CA GLU A 95 44.84 -2.22 27.24
C GLU A 95 46.19 -2.78 27.72
N SER A 96 46.92 -3.48 26.84
CA SER A 96 48.23 -4.06 27.20
C SER A 96 49.35 -3.03 27.37
N THR A 97 49.22 -1.84 26.78
CA THR A 97 50.25 -0.78 26.87
C THR A 97 50.01 0.16 28.05
N TYR A 98 48.75 0.49 28.34
CA TYR A 98 48.40 1.53 29.31
C TYR A 98 47.52 1.04 30.47
N GLY A 99 47.05 -0.21 30.45
CA GLY A 99 46.10 -0.76 31.42
C GLY A 99 44.64 -0.42 31.10
N SER A 100 43.71 -1.01 31.86
CA SER A 100 42.27 -0.77 31.68
C SER A 100 41.91 0.66 32.11
N GLN A 101 41.16 1.38 31.28
CA GLN A 101 40.66 2.71 31.63
C GLN A 101 39.51 2.60 32.65
N GLU A 102 39.51 3.45 33.69
CA GLU A 102 38.35 3.59 34.57
C GLU A 102 37.15 4.11 33.77
N ASN A 103 35.96 3.53 34.00
CA ASN A 103 34.74 4.03 33.40
C ASN A 103 34.45 5.44 33.94
N GLY A 104 34.45 6.44 33.06
CA GLY A 104 34.25 7.85 33.41
C GLY A 104 32.85 8.22 33.94
N SER A 105 32.03 7.25 34.36
CA SER A 105 30.73 7.49 34.99
C SER A 105 30.89 7.59 36.51
N ARG A 106 31.13 8.80 37.01
CA ARG A 106 30.85 9.19 38.40
C ARG A 106 29.63 10.11 38.44
#